data_AF-A0A7L3MT34-F1
#
_entry.id   AF-A0A7L3MT34-F1
#
_cell.length_a   1.000
_cell.length_b   1.000
_cell.length_c   1.000
_cell.angle_alpha   90.00
_cell.angle_beta   90.00
_cell.angle_gamma   90.00
#
_symmetry.space_group_name_H-M   'P 1'
#
loop_
_entity.id
_entity.type
_entity.pdbx_description
1 polymer ?
#
loop_
_entity_poly.entity_id
_entity_poly.type
_entity_poly.pdbx_seq_one_letter_code
_entity_poly.pdbx_strand_id
1 'polypeptide(L)'
;KLEEIRDQERKEDTFTPMPSPYYMELTKLLLNYASDNIPRADEIRTLVKDTWDTRMAKLRLSADSFVRQQEAHAKLDNLTLMEINTTGTFLTQALDHMYKLRTNLQPGESSHSQDF
;
A
#
# COMPACT_ATOMS: atom_id res chain seq x y z
N LYS A 1 -8.27 7.83 -20.68
CA LYS A 1 -8.78 7.40 -19.35
C LYS A 1 -7.78 6.57 -18.53
N LEU A 2 -7.37 5.35 -18.90
CA LEU A 2 -6.34 4.62 -18.12
C LEU A 2 -4.97 5.30 -18.20
N GLU A 3 -4.63 5.87 -19.35
CA GLU A 3 -3.42 6.70 -19.50
C GLU A 3 -3.44 7.91 -18.56
N GLU A 4 -4.56 8.64 -18.50
CA GLU A 4 -4.75 9.77 -17.57
C GLU A 4 -4.56 9.35 -16.11
N ILE A 5 -5.11 8.19 -15.70
CA ILE A 5 -4.93 7.67 -14.33
C ILE A 5 -3.46 7.37 -14.06
N ARG A 6 -2.78 6.69 -14.98
CA ARG A 6 -1.33 6.41 -14.86
C ARG A 6 -0.53 7.70 -14.75
N ASP A 7 -0.83 8.68 -15.59
CA ASP A 7 -0.09 9.93 -15.65
C ASP A 7 -0.36 10.81 -14.43
N GLN A 8 -1.60 10.83 -13.94
CA GLN A 8 -1.97 11.49 -12.68
C GLN A 8 -1.28 10.81 -11.49
N GLU A 9 -1.29 9.47 -11.44
CA GLU A 9 -0.60 8.72 -10.39
C GLU A 9 0.92 8.99 -10.40
N ARG A 10 1.54 9.19 -11.56
CA ARG A 10 2.96 9.59 -11.64
C ARG A 10 3.22 11.02 -11.19
N LYS A 11 2.25 11.91 -11.38
CA LYS A 11 2.39 13.35 -11.09
C LYS A 11 2.16 13.68 -9.62
N GLU A 12 1.19 13.03 -8.98
CA GLU A 12 0.84 13.30 -7.60
C GLU A 12 1.81 12.62 -6.64
N ASP A 13 2.14 13.27 -5.52
CA ASP A 13 2.98 12.67 -4.48
C ASP A 13 2.20 11.64 -3.63
N THR A 14 0.87 11.80 -3.56
CA THR A 14 -0.04 10.93 -2.82
C THR A 14 -0.71 9.89 -3.73
N PHE A 15 -1.35 8.90 -3.13
CA PHE A 15 -2.10 7.87 -3.86
C PHE A 15 -3.38 8.49 -4.43
N THR A 16 -3.57 8.35 -5.75
CA THR A 16 -4.79 8.83 -6.41
C THR A 16 -5.91 7.80 -6.28
N PRO A 17 -7.20 8.21 -6.34
CA PRO A 17 -8.32 7.28 -6.29
C PRO A 17 -8.35 6.36 -7.50
N MET A 18 -8.51 5.06 -7.26
CA MET A 18 -8.60 4.06 -8.32
C MET A 18 -10.05 3.88 -8.81
N PRO A 19 -10.28 3.51 -10.09
CA PRO A 19 -11.62 3.31 -10.63
C PRO A 19 -12.44 2.22 -9.92
N SER A 20 -11.75 1.24 -9.34
CA SER A 20 -12.33 0.16 -8.55
C SER A 20 -11.36 -0.20 -7.43
N PRO A 21 -11.85 -0.52 -6.22
CA PRO A 21 -11.01 -1.02 -5.13
C PRO A 21 -10.35 -2.37 -5.45
N TYR A 22 -10.80 -3.07 -6.49
CA TYR A 22 -10.32 -4.41 -6.90
C TYR A 22 -9.78 -4.42 -8.34
N TYR A 23 -9.22 -3.29 -8.81
CA TYR A 23 -8.82 -3.15 -10.20
C TYR A 23 -7.78 -4.20 -10.64
N MET A 24 -6.89 -4.65 -9.74
CA MET A 24 -5.86 -5.64 -10.04
C MET A 24 -6.46 -7.03 -10.27
N GLU A 25 -7.38 -7.44 -9.41
CA GLU A 25 -8.05 -8.73 -9.48
C GLU A 25 -8.92 -8.80 -10.74
N LEU A 26 -9.70 -7.74 -10.99
CA LEU A 26 -10.58 -7.64 -12.15
C LEU A 26 -9.78 -7.70 -13.46
N THR A 27 -8.73 -6.87 -13.59
CA THR A 27 -7.93 -6.83 -14.81
C THR A 27 -7.17 -8.13 -15.03
N LYS A 28 -6.62 -8.75 -13.96
CA LYS A 28 -5.98 -10.06 -14.07
C LYS A 28 -6.96 -11.14 -14.52
N LEU A 29 -8.14 -11.23 -13.93
CA LEU A 29 -9.12 -12.25 -14.27
C LEU A 29 -9.62 -12.06 -15.71
N LEU A 30 -10.08 -10.85 -16.04
CA LEU A 30 -10.65 -10.56 -17.35
C LEU A 30 -9.64 -10.73 -18.49
N LEU A 31 -8.42 -10.21 -18.32
CA LEU A 31 -7.39 -10.29 -19.37
C LEU A 31 -6.71 -11.65 -19.48
N ASN A 32 -6.96 -12.57 -18.54
CA ASN A 32 -6.49 -13.95 -18.63
C ASN A 32 -7.50 -14.87 -19.32
N TYR A 33 -8.80 -14.65 -19.10
CA TYR A 33 -9.85 -15.58 -19.54
C TYR A 33 -10.73 -15.05 -20.68
N ALA A 34 -10.72 -13.76 -20.96
CA ALA A 34 -11.59 -13.13 -21.95
C ALA A 34 -10.86 -12.03 -22.76
N SER A 35 -9.54 -12.18 -22.96
CA SER A 35 -8.72 -11.17 -23.66
C SER A 35 -9.12 -10.99 -25.12
N ASP A 36 -9.58 -12.05 -25.78
CA ASP A 36 -10.12 -12.04 -27.14
C ASP A 36 -11.40 -11.20 -27.28
N ASN A 37 -12.14 -11.01 -26.17
CA ASN A 37 -13.34 -10.18 -26.12
C ASN A 37 -13.05 -8.75 -25.67
N ILE A 38 -11.80 -8.42 -25.33
CA ILE A 38 -11.40 -7.12 -24.81
C ILE A 38 -10.48 -6.43 -25.81
N PRO A 39 -10.93 -5.34 -26.46
CA PRO A 39 -10.08 -4.62 -27.40
C PRO A 39 -8.88 -4.02 -26.68
N ARG A 40 -7.69 -4.16 -27.29
CA ARG A 40 -6.42 -3.61 -26.77
C ARG A 40 -6.06 -4.16 -25.38
N ALA A 41 -6.36 -5.43 -25.13
CA ALA A 41 -6.06 -6.12 -23.87
C ALA A 41 -4.60 -5.95 -23.39
N ASP A 42 -3.62 -6.00 -24.30
CA ASP A 42 -2.21 -5.83 -23.96
C ASP A 42 -1.84 -4.40 -23.53
N GLU A 43 -2.46 -3.39 -24.15
CA GLU A 43 -2.31 -1.99 -23.76
C GLU A 43 -2.87 -1.78 -22.35
N ILE A 44 -4.08 -2.30 -22.09
CA ILE A 44 -4.72 -2.25 -20.76
C ILE A 44 -3.81 -2.93 -19.73
N ARG A 45 -3.29 -4.12 -20.03
CA ARG A 45 -2.39 -4.86 -19.13
C ARG A 45 -1.15 -4.02 -18.78
N THR A 46 -0.58 -3.34 -19.77
CA THR A 46 0.60 -2.49 -19.59
C THR A 46 0.28 -1.28 -18.72
N LEU A 47 -0.81 -0.56 -18.99
CA LEU A 47 -1.21 0.62 -18.22
C LEU A 47 -1.53 0.30 -16.76
N VAL A 48 -2.21 -0.82 -16.51
CA VAL A 48 -2.52 -1.31 -15.16
C VAL A 48 -1.23 -1.65 -14.41
N LYS A 49 -0.30 -2.35 -15.07
CA LYS A 49 0.99 -2.70 -14.49
C LYS A 49 1.82 -1.46 -14.15
N ASP A 50 1.93 -0.51 -15.07
CA ASP A 50 2.63 0.75 -14.85
C ASP A 50 2.09 1.52 -13.63
N THR A 51 0.76 1.54 -13.49
CA THR A 51 0.08 2.18 -12.36
C THR A 51 0.39 1.46 -11.05
N TRP A 52 0.30 0.12 -11.04
CA TRP A 52 0.65 -0.71 -9.89
C TRP A 52 2.11 -0.52 -9.46
N ASP A 53 3.05 -0.56 -10.40
CA ASP A 53 4.48 -0.43 -10.12
C ASP A 53 4.80 0.95 -9.52
N THR A 54 4.16 2.01 -10.03
CA THR A 54 4.27 3.37 -9.50
C THR A 54 3.76 3.44 -8.05
N ARG A 55 2.59 2.86 -7.77
CA ARG A 55 1.98 2.88 -6.44
C ARG A 55 2.76 2.04 -5.42
N MET A 56 3.29 0.89 -5.84
CA MET A 56 4.20 0.09 -5.01
C MET A 56 5.52 0.79 -4.72
N ALA A 57 6.07 1.56 -5.66
CA ALA A 57 7.22 2.40 -5.39
C ALA A 57 6.91 3.47 -4.33
N LYS A 58 5.79 4.19 -4.47
CA LYS A 58 5.33 5.19 -3.48
C LYS A 58 5.14 4.59 -2.08
N LEU A 59 4.50 3.42 -1.99
CA LEU A 59 4.27 2.74 -0.71
C LEU A 59 5.59 2.39 0.00
N ARG A 60 6.59 1.92 -0.75
CA ARG A 60 7.92 1.64 -0.19
C ARG A 60 8.62 2.91 0.30
N LEU A 61 8.56 3.99 -0.47
CA LEU A 61 9.15 5.28 -0.07
C LEU A 61 8.45 5.86 1.16
N SER A 62 7.11 5.77 1.22
CA SER A 62 6.32 6.18 2.39
C SER A 62 6.71 5.37 3.64
N ALA A 63 6.83 4.04 3.52
CA ALA A 63 7.25 3.17 4.61
C ALA A 63 8.69 3.44 5.08
N ASP A 64 9.63 3.65 4.15
CA ASP A 64 11.02 3.99 4.47
C ASP A 64 11.10 5.33 5.23
N SER A 65 10.37 6.34 4.76
CA SER A 65 10.27 7.64 5.44
C SER A 65 9.71 7.51 6.85
N PHE A 66 8.61 6.77 7.02
CA PHE A 66 7.98 6.52 8.32
C PHE A 66 8.96 5.92 9.34
N VAL A 67 9.73 4.92 8.90
CA VAL A 67 10.75 4.24 9.72
C VAL A 67 11.90 5.20 10.07
N ARG A 68 12.44 5.92 9.09
CA ARG A 68 13.57 6.85 9.29
C ARG A 68 13.24 7.99 10.23
N GLN A 69 12.03 8.53 10.11
CA GLN A 69 11.55 9.65 10.92
C GLN A 69 10.98 9.21 12.27
N GLN A 70 10.88 7.89 12.51
CA GLN A 70 10.30 7.30 13.72
C GLN A 70 8.89 7.83 14.03
N GLU A 71 8.11 8.02 12.98
CA GLU A 71 6.73 8.46 13.07
C GLU A 71 5.87 7.43 13.82
N ALA A 72 4.78 7.89 14.45
CA ALA A 72 3.86 7.03 15.20
C ALA A 72 2.52 6.82 14.47
N HIS A 73 2.23 7.62 13.44
CA HIS A 73 0.96 7.61 12.73
C HIS A 73 1.15 8.02 11.27
N ALA A 74 0.58 7.25 10.34
CA ALA A 74 0.54 7.57 8.92
C ALA A 74 -0.89 7.53 8.41
N LYS A 75 -1.26 8.49 7.55
CA LYS A 75 -2.52 8.48 6.82
C LYS A 75 -2.28 7.96 5.41
N LEU A 76 -2.93 6.85 5.08
CA LEU A 76 -2.82 6.20 3.77
C LEU A 76 -4.17 6.23 3.07
N ASP A 77 -4.45 7.34 2.38
CA ASP A 77 -5.67 7.47 1.59
C ASP A 77 -5.55 6.69 0.27
N ASN A 78 -6.68 6.23 -0.26
CA ASN A 78 -6.80 5.61 -1.60
C ASN A 78 -5.94 4.37 -1.86
N LEU A 79 -5.37 3.70 -0.85
CA LEU A 79 -4.79 2.38 -1.01
C LEU A 79 -5.87 1.32 -1.19
N THR A 80 -5.60 0.37 -2.08
CA THR A 80 -6.43 -0.81 -2.29
C THR A 80 -5.97 -1.96 -1.38
N LEU A 81 -6.85 -2.92 -1.14
CA LEU A 81 -6.55 -4.06 -0.27
C LEU A 81 -5.41 -4.94 -0.82
N MET A 82 -5.29 -5.06 -2.13
CA MET A 82 -4.21 -5.83 -2.77
C MET A 82 -2.83 -5.24 -2.46
N GLU A 83 -2.73 -3.91 -2.45
CA GLU A 83 -1.50 -3.16 -2.13
C GLU A 83 -1.11 -3.36 -0.66
N ILE A 84 -2.09 -3.20 0.24
CA ILE A 84 -1.93 -3.41 1.69
C ILE A 84 -1.47 -4.83 1.97
N ASN A 85 -2.15 -5.83 1.40
CA ASN A 85 -1.83 -7.24 1.66
C ASN A 85 -0.45 -7.66 1.14
N THR A 86 0.08 -6.99 0.12
CA THR A 86 1.39 -7.30 -0.45
C THR A 86 2.55 -6.96 0.50
N THR A 87 2.40 -5.93 1.33
CA THR A 87 3.49 -5.41 2.18
C THR A 87 3.16 -5.31 3.66
N GLY A 88 1.87 -5.32 4.02
CA GLY A 88 1.37 -5.00 5.35
C GLY A 88 1.86 -5.95 6.44
N THR A 89 1.88 -7.26 6.19
CA THR A 89 2.37 -8.23 7.19
C THR A 89 3.83 -7.98 7.54
N PHE A 90 4.68 -7.77 6.55
CA PHE A 90 6.10 -7.49 6.78
C PHE A 90 6.29 -6.17 7.53
N LEU A 91 5.64 -5.10 7.05
CA LEU A 91 5.82 -3.76 7.60
C LEU A 91 5.36 -3.70 9.06
N THR A 92 4.18 -4.25 9.37
CA THR A 92 3.63 -4.20 10.74
C THR A 92 4.46 -5.02 11.72
N GLN A 93 4.98 -6.18 11.31
CA GLN A 93 5.90 -6.98 12.15
C GLN A 93 7.21 -6.24 12.42
N ALA A 94 7.80 -5.61 11.39
CA ALA A 94 9.01 -4.82 11.57
C ALA A 94 8.79 -3.63 12.52
N LEU A 95 7.65 -2.94 12.39
CA LEU A 95 7.28 -1.82 13.26
C LEU A 95 7.03 -2.24 14.71
N ASP A 96 6.45 -3.41 14.96
CA ASP A 96 6.30 -3.96 16.33
C ASP A 96 7.66 -4.20 16.99
N HIS A 97 8.62 -4.76 16.25
CA HIS A 97 10.00 -4.90 16.74
C HIS A 97 10.65 -3.55 17.03
N MET A 98 10.50 -2.57 16.12
CA MET A 98 11.01 -1.23 16.33
C MET A 98 10.38 -0.56 17.56
N TYR A 99 9.08 -0.71 17.77
CA TYR A 99 8.38 -0.16 18.91
C TYR A 99 8.91 -0.75 20.23
N LYS A 100 9.04 -2.07 20.32
CA LYS A 100 9.61 -2.75 21.50
C LYS A 100 11.03 -2.27 21.81
N LEU A 101 11.87 -2.09 20.79
CA LEU A 101 13.22 -1.56 20.96
C LEU A 101 13.25 -0.10 21.41
N ARG A 102 12.23 0.69 21.06
CA ARG A 102 12.11 2.10 21.47
C ARG A 102 11.63 2.25 22.91
N THR A 103 10.76 1.35 23.36
CA THR A 103 10.15 1.42 24.71
C THR A 103 10.90 0.62 25.77
N ASN A 104 11.92 -0.16 25.41
CA ASN A 104 12.67 -1.02 26.34
C ASN A 104 13.44 -0.25 27.45
N LEU A 105 13.69 1.04 27.27
CA LEU A 105 14.35 1.91 28.25
C LEU A 105 13.37 2.65 29.16
N GLN A 106 12.06 2.61 28.87
CA GLN A 106 11.06 3.10 29.81
C GLN A 106 10.83 2.00 30.85
N PRO A 107 11.20 2.20 32.13
CA PRO A 107 10.84 1.26 33.17
C PRO A 107 9.31 1.14 33.15
N GLY A 108 8.80 -0.07 32.93
CA GLY A 108 7.37 -0.31 32.91
C GLY A 108 6.77 0.28 34.17
N GLU A 109 5.82 1.19 34.01
CA GLU A 109 4.94 1.56 35.11
C GLU A 109 4.40 0.24 35.65
N SER A 110 4.88 -0.13 36.85
CA SER A 110 4.41 -1.29 37.56
C SER A 110 2.90 -1.11 37.70
N SER A 111 2.14 -1.85 36.91
CA SER A 111 0.70 -2.00 37.07
C SER A 111 0.46 -2.45 38.50
N HIS A 112 0.18 -1.49 39.38
CA HIS A 112 -0.46 -1.75 40.65
C HIS A 112 -1.85 -2.27 40.30
N SER A 113 -1.97 -3.60 40.19
CA SER A 113 -3.25 -4.28 40.31
C SER A 113 -3.74 -3.98 41.72
N GLN A 114 -4.59 -2.96 41.85
CA GLN A 114 -5.41 -2.81 43.04
C GLN A 114 -6.51 -3.85 42.91
N ASP A 115 -6.32 -4.98 43.57
CA ASP A 115 -7.41 -5.89 43.90
C ASP A 115 -8.39 -5.13 44.80
N PHE A 116 -9.65 -5.08 44.38
CA PHE A 116 -10.82 -4.77 45.21
C PHE A 116 -11.94 -5.74 44.85
#